data_AF-A0A916BW01-F1
#
_entry.id   AF-A0A916BW01-F1
#
_cell.length_a   1.000
_cell.length_b   1.000
_cell.length_c   1.000
_cell.angle_alpha   90.00
_cell.angle_beta   90.00
_cell.angle_gamma   90.00
#
_symmetry.space_group_name_H-M   'P 1'
#
loop_
_entity.id
_entity.type
_entity.pdbx_description
1 polymer ?
#
loop_
_entity_poly.entity_id
_entity_poly.type
_entity_poly.pdbx_seq_one_letter_code
_entity_poly.pdbx_strand_id
1 'polypeptide(L)' 'MKSPRVGDNVRVVRTPDALPSMLADTRKALESIVGYVFPVKGIGRYGQLELMVGSVVDPLIGGFMNTVWIEPDCVVVVNQ' A
#
# COMPACT_ATOMS: atom_id res chain seq x y z
N MET A 1 -10.10 16.07 1.98
CA MET A 1 -8.77 15.44 1.75
C MET A 1 -8.54 15.34 0.25
N LYS A 2 -7.31 15.54 -0.23
CA LYS A 2 -6.98 15.49 -1.65
C LYS A 2 -6.84 14.02 -2.08
N SER A 3 -7.45 13.63 -3.19
CA SER A 3 -7.28 12.29 -3.74
C SER A 3 -5.83 12.07 -4.20
N PRO A 4 -5.17 10.98 -3.80
CA PRO A 4 -3.82 10.65 -4.25
C PRO A 4 -3.74 10.48 -5.77
N ARG A 5 -2.59 10.81 -6.35
CA ARG A 5 -2.28 10.67 -7.78
C ARG A 5 -0.99 9.87 -7.96
N VAL A 6 -0.79 9.34 -9.18
CA VAL A 6 0.49 8.75 -9.57
C VAL A 6 1.62 9.77 -9.36
N GLY A 7 2.69 9.34 -8.71
CA GLY A 7 3.84 10.16 -8.33
C GLY A 7 3.74 10.79 -6.92
N ASP A 8 2.55 10.85 -6.31
CA ASP A 8 2.42 11.32 -4.93
C ASP A 8 3.08 10.32 -3.97
N ASN A 9 3.71 10.84 -2.92
CA ASN A 9 4.10 10.03 -1.77
C ASN A 9 2.93 9.94 -0.79
N VAL A 10 2.56 8.72 -0.41
CA VAL A 10 1.48 8.46 0.55
C VAL A 10 1.97 7.64 1.73
N ARG A 11 1.51 7.96 2.92
CA ARG A 11 1.71 7.19 4.15
C ARG A 11 0.55 6.24 4.31
N VAL A 12 0.83 4.96 4.50
CA VAL A 12 -0.19 3.98 4.87
C VAL A 12 -0.55 4.21 6.34
N VAL A 13 -1.82 4.44 6.65
CA VAL A 13 -2.29 4.77 8.02
C VAL A 13 -3.10 3.65 8.65
N ARG A 14 -3.62 2.73 7.83
CA ARG A 14 -4.38 1.55 8.27
C ARG A 14 -4.33 0.45 7.21
N THR A 15 -4.76 -0.74 7.58
CA THR A 15 -4.98 -1.85 6.65
C THR A 15 -6.39 -1.81 6.03
N PRO A 16 -6.61 -2.49 4.88
CA PRO A 16 -7.94 -2.68 4.30
C PRO A 16 -8.89 -3.43 5.22
N ASP A 17 -10.18 -3.11 5.18
CA ASP A 17 -11.20 -3.81 6.01
C ASP A 17 -11.34 -5.29 5.62
N ALA A 18 -11.02 -5.63 4.36
CA ALA A 18 -11.03 -7.00 3.86
C ALA A 18 -9.83 -7.84 4.33
N LEU A 19 -8.86 -7.25 5.06
CA LEU A 19 -7.63 -7.93 5.50
C LEU A 19 -7.88 -9.32 6.12
N PRO A 20 -8.85 -9.55 7.03
CA PRO A 20 -9.05 -10.86 7.64
C PRO A 20 -9.36 -11.99 6.65
N SER A 21 -9.92 -11.65 5.48
CA SER A 21 -10.27 -12.59 4.42
C SER A 21 -9.13 -12.91 3.43
N MET A 22 -8.02 -12.17 3.51
CA MET A 22 -6.89 -12.33 2.59
C MET A 22 -5.96 -13.48 2.98
N LEU A 23 -5.13 -13.93 2.04
CA LEU A 23 -4.08 -14.93 2.30
C LEU A 23 -3.09 -14.44 3.37
N ALA A 24 -2.50 -15.36 4.12
CA ALA A 24 -1.62 -15.03 5.25
C ALA A 24 -0.45 -14.12 4.87
N ASP A 25 0.21 -14.39 3.74
CA ASP A 25 1.35 -13.58 3.27
C ASP A 25 0.91 -12.18 2.82
N THR A 26 -0.26 -12.08 2.18
CA THR A 26 -0.86 -10.78 1.82
C THR A 26 -1.20 -9.97 3.06
N ARG A 27 -1.76 -10.61 4.10
CA ARG A 27 -2.03 -9.94 5.38
C ARG A 27 -0.75 -9.41 6.01
N LYS A 28 0.26 -10.27 6.12
CA LYS A 28 1.57 -9.92 6.69
C LYS A 28 2.22 -8.76 5.94
N ALA A 29 2.15 -8.76 4.60
CA ALA A 29 2.65 -7.66 3.77
C ALA A 29 1.91 -6.35 4.08
N LEU A 30 0.57 -6.34 4.07
CA LEU A 30 -0.23 -5.14 4.31
C LEU A 30 -0.10 -4.61 5.75
N GLU A 31 0.02 -5.48 6.73
CA GLU A 31 0.30 -5.09 8.12
C GLU A 31 1.69 -4.46 8.26
N SER A 32 2.69 -5.02 7.58
CA SER A 32 4.08 -4.56 7.69
C SER A 32 4.34 -3.17 7.11
N ILE A 33 3.49 -2.69 6.21
CA ILE A 33 3.66 -1.41 5.52
C ILE A 33 2.94 -0.24 6.21
N VAL A 34 2.14 -0.49 7.26
CA VAL A 34 1.47 0.58 8.02
C VAL A 34 2.52 1.49 8.68
N GLY A 35 2.34 2.80 8.53
CA GLY A 35 3.26 3.83 9.03
C GLY A 35 4.35 4.25 8.02
N TYR A 36 4.62 3.42 7.01
CA TYR A 36 5.61 3.70 5.98
C TYR A 36 5.04 4.59 4.87
N VAL A 37 5.96 5.21 4.12
CA VAL A 37 5.66 6.10 3.00
C VAL A 37 6.12 5.45 1.71
N PHE A 38 5.24 5.43 0.72
CA PHE A 38 5.54 4.87 -0.60
C PHE A 38 5.05 5.79 -1.70
N PRO A 39 5.74 5.80 -2.86
CA PRO A 39 5.24 6.47 -4.05
C PRO A 39 4.07 5.68 -4.64
N VAL A 40 3.04 6.40 -5.09
CA VAL A 40 1.95 5.83 -5.90
C VAL A 40 2.47 5.61 -7.33
N LYS A 41 2.50 4.36 -7.77
CA LYS A 41 2.93 3.97 -9.12
C LYS A 41 1.79 3.92 -10.12
N GLY A 42 0.60 3.57 -9.65
CA GLY A 42 -0.55 3.30 -10.50
C GLY A 42 -1.87 3.49 -9.76
N ILE A 43 -2.95 3.60 -10.53
CA ILE A 43 -4.31 3.64 -10.02
C ILE A 43 -5.12 2.58 -10.76
N GLY A 44 -5.72 1.68 -10.00
CA GLY A 44 -6.49 0.55 -10.51
C GLY A 44 -7.83 1.01 -11.07
N ARG A 45 -8.49 0.12 -11.83
CA ARG A 45 -9.79 0.39 -12.44
C ARG A 45 -10.86 0.87 -11.44
N TYR A 46 -10.77 0.41 -10.19
CA TYR A 46 -11.72 0.75 -9.13
C TYR A 46 -11.15 1.77 -8.13
N GLY A 47 -10.07 2.45 -8.47
CA GLY A 47 -9.47 3.51 -7.66
C GLY A 47 -8.47 3.04 -6.60
N GLN A 48 -8.13 1.75 -6.52
CA GLN A 48 -7.04 1.30 -5.65
C GLN A 48 -5.71 1.91 -6.10
N LEU A 49 -4.82 2.18 -5.15
CA LEU A 49 -3.49 2.72 -5.39
C LEU A 49 -2.49 1.57 -5.46
N GLU A 50 -1.66 1.54 -6.50
CA GLU A 50 -0.50 0.65 -6.57
C GLU A 50 0.68 1.33 -5.87
N LEU A 51 1.17 0.73 -4.77
CA LEU A 51 2.30 1.26 -4.01
C LEU A 51 3.55 0.39 -4.23
N MET A 52 4.72 1.01 -4.37
CA MET A 52 6.02 0.33 -4.44
C MET A 52 6.53 -0.02 -3.04
N VAL A 53 6.36 -1.26 -2.59
CA VAL A 53 6.61 -1.68 -1.19
C VAL A 53 7.75 -2.68 -1.00
N GLY A 54 8.42 -3.11 -2.08
CA GLY A 54 9.41 -4.19 -2.05
C GLY A 54 10.50 -4.02 -0.99
N SER A 55 10.97 -2.80 -0.73
CA SER A 55 12.00 -2.53 0.28
C SER A 55 11.58 -2.88 1.73
N VAL A 56 10.28 -2.91 2.01
CA VAL A 56 9.72 -3.27 3.33
C VAL A 56 9.26 -4.73 3.32
N VAL A 57 8.63 -5.16 2.23
CA VAL A 57 7.93 -6.45 2.16
C VAL A 57 8.84 -7.61 1.77
N ASP A 58 9.75 -7.44 0.81
CA ASP A 58 10.58 -8.54 0.29
C ASP A 58 11.41 -9.25 1.38
N PRO A 59 12.03 -8.55 2.35
CA PRO A 59 12.75 -9.20 3.45
C PRO A 59 11.86 -10.04 4.38
N LEU A 60 10.54 -9.80 4.40
CA LEU A 60 9.60 -10.42 5.35
C LEU A 60 8.90 -11.67 4.80
N ILE A 61 8.72 -11.74 3.49
CA ILE A 61 7.97 -12.81 2.82
C ILE A 61 8.80 -13.62 1.82
N GLY A 62 10.09 -13.33 1.67
CA GLY A 62 11.00 -14.14 0.84
C GLY A 62 10.96 -13.81 -0.66
N GLY A 63 10.41 -12.65 -1.04
CA GLY A 63 10.62 -12.02 -2.35
C GLY A 63 9.47 -12.09 -3.38
N PHE A 64 9.52 -11.11 -4.30
CA PHE A 64 8.72 -10.80 -5.50
C PHE A 64 7.52 -9.85 -5.34
N MET A 65 7.10 -9.51 -4.12
CA MET A 65 5.99 -8.55 -3.93
C MET A 65 6.52 -7.12 -3.96
N ASN A 66 6.84 -6.66 -5.16
CA ASN A 66 7.32 -5.31 -5.40
C ASN A 66 6.24 -4.26 -5.17
N THR A 67 4.97 -4.62 -5.39
CA THR A 67 3.83 -3.71 -5.25
C THR A 67 2.65 -4.35 -4.55
N VAL A 68 1.82 -3.49 -3.93
CA VAL A 68 0.51 -3.83 -3.38
C VAL A 68 -0.55 -2.88 -3.90
N TRP A 69 -1.80 -3.36 -3.93
CA TRP A 69 -2.97 -2.54 -4.18
C TRP A 69 -3.66 -2.23 -2.85
N ILE A 70 -3.99 -0.96 -2.63
CA ILE A 70 -4.64 -0.53 -1.39
C ILE A 70 -5.70 0.54 -1.68
N GLU A 71 -6.78 0.56 -0.90
CA GLU A 71 -7.83 1.56 -1.00
C GLU A 71 -7.32 2.96 -0.61
N PRO A 72 -7.78 4.04 -1.28
CA PRO A 72 -7.31 5.40 -1.01
C PRO A 72 -7.53 5.91 0.41
N ASP A 73 -8.53 5.38 1.12
CA ASP A 73 -8.86 5.74 2.49
C ASP A 73 -7.96 5.03 3.53
N CYS A 74 -7.09 4.13 3.07
CA CYS A 74 -6.06 3.51 3.89
C CYS A 74 -4.76 4.32 3.95
N VAL A 75 -4.69 5.44 3.21
CA VAL A 75 -3.47 6.25 3.08
C VAL A 75 -3.73 7.75 3.26
N VAL A 76 -2.66 8.51 3.51
CA VAL A 76 -2.66 9.97 3.49
C VAL A 76 -1.49 10.50 2.66
N VAL A 77 -1.70 11.54 1.85
CA VAL A 77 -0.62 12.17 1.06
C VAL A 77 0.33 12.90 2.01
N VAL A 78 1.65 12.68 1.90
CA VAL A 78 2.64 13.15 2.89
C VAL A 78 3.39 14.41 2.47
N ASN A 79 3.31 14.81 1.20
CA ASN A 79 4.04 15.98 0.69
C ASN A 79 3.10 16.96 0.01
N GLN A 80 3.10 18.19 0.51
CA GLN A 80 2.73 19.41 -0.22
C GLN A 80 3.94 20.34 -0.21
#